data_AF-A0AAJ1Y2C6-F1
#
_entry.id   AF-A0AAJ1Y2C6-F1
#
_cell.length_a   1.000
_cell.length_b   1.000
_cell.length_c   1.000
_cell.angle_alpha   90.00
_cell.angle_beta   90.00
_cell.angle_gamma   90.00
#
_symmetry.space_group_name_H-M   'P 1'
#
loop_
_entity.id
_entity.type
_entity.pdbx_description
1 polymer ?
#
loop_
_entity_poly.entity_id
_entity_poly.type
_entity_poly.pdbx_seq_one_letter_code
_entity_poly.pdbx_strand_id
1 'polypeptide(L)' 'MKSYWYVSLTHKYPQPNRSTGSMRVVMSVQIKKNVSIVEMTREATPKEIDACKLVYCGHGSWKDKHIQENVEKYMK' A
#
# COMPACT_ATOMS: atom_id res chain seq x y z
N MET A 1 6.82 1.50 -14.40
CA MET A 1 6.05 0.41 -13.77
C MET A 1 4.80 1.04 -13.18
N LYS A 2 3.62 0.46 -13.35
CA LYS A 2 2.41 0.97 -12.70
C LYS A 2 2.25 0.22 -11.38
N SER A 3 2.04 0.94 -10.29
CA SER A 3 1.98 0.38 -8.94
C SER A 3 0.61 0.62 -8.33
N TYR A 4 0.23 -0.24 -7.39
CA TYR A 4 -0.97 -0.10 -6.58
C TYR A 4 -0.58 0.53 -5.25
N TRP A 5 -1.28 1.59 -4.89
CA TRP A 5 -0.98 2.37 -3.69
C TRP A 5 -2.03 2.15 -2.64
N TYR A 6 -1.57 1.85 -1.43
CA TYR A 6 -2.42 1.67 -0.26
C TYR A 6 -1.89 2.45 0.93
N VAL A 7 -2.80 2.79 1.85
CA VAL A 7 -2.46 3.16 3.22
C VAL A 7 -2.82 2.01 4.15
N SER A 8 -1.86 1.55 4.94
CA SER A 8 -2.13 0.64 6.07
C SER A 8 -2.42 1.46 7.31
N LEU A 9 -3.54 1.17 7.98
CA LEU A 9 -3.94 1.82 9.24
C LEU A 9 -3.39 1.11 10.49
N THR A 10 -2.65 0.02 10.32
CA THR A 10 -2.08 -0.77 11.42
C THR A 10 -0.57 -0.94 11.32
N HIS A 11 0.07 -0.25 10.36
CA HIS A 11 1.47 -0.45 9.96
C HIS A 11 1.78 -1.89 9.47
N LYS A 12 0.76 -2.75 9.33
CA LYS A 12 0.90 -4.10 8.77
C LYS A 12 0.71 -4.06 7.25
N TYR A 13 1.47 -4.87 6.54
CA TYR A 13 1.35 -5.02 5.09
C TYR A 13 1.80 -6.41 4.67
N PRO A 14 1.35 -6.90 3.50
CA PRO A 14 1.72 -8.22 3.01
C PRO A 14 3.23 -8.32 2.85
N GLN A 15 3.89 -9.12 3.67
CA GLN A 15 5.33 -9.31 3.54
C GLN A 15 5.62 -10.08 2.24
N PRO A 16 6.72 -9.77 1.54
CA PRO A 16 7.14 -10.57 0.38
C PRO A 16 7.38 -12.00 0.85
N ASN A 17 6.51 -12.92 0.41
CA ASN A 17 6.69 -14.32 0.71
C ASN A 17 7.85 -14.83 -0.14
N ARG A 18 9.00 -15.07 0.50
CA ARG A 18 10.24 -15.53 -0.16
C ARG A 18 10.06 -16.83 -0.96
N SER A 19 9.01 -17.62 -0.68
CA SER A 19 8.74 -18.89 -1.36
C SER A 19 7.93 -18.77 -2.66
N THR A 20 7.21 -17.66 -2.87
CA THR A 20 6.48 -17.39 -4.11
C THR A 20 7.13 -16.18 -4.76
N GLY A 21 7.94 -16.37 -5.81
CA GLY A 21 8.77 -15.33 -6.46
C GLY A 21 8.05 -14.08 -7.00
N SER A 22 6.79 -13.85 -6.65
CA SER A 22 6.12 -12.57 -6.79
C SER A 22 6.46 -11.65 -5.61
N MET A 23 7.32 -10.65 -5.84
CA MET A 23 7.47 -9.54 -4.90
C MET A 23 6.12 -8.83 -4.75
N ARG A 24 5.47 -8.97 -3.60
CA ARG A 24 4.12 -8.42 -3.33
C ARG A 24 4.16 -6.95 -2.94
N VAL A 25 5.17 -6.57 -2.18
CA VAL A 25 5.42 -5.20 -1.74
C VAL A 25 6.76 -4.75 -2.32
N VAL A 26 6.73 -3.58 -2.96
CA VAL A 26 7.92 -2.92 -3.51
C VAL A 26 8.58 -2.09 -2.41
N MET A 27 7.77 -1.27 -1.73
CA MET A 27 8.22 -0.45 -0.62
C MET A 27 7.08 -0.16 0.37
N SER A 28 7.47 0.14 1.60
CA SER A 28 6.57 0.64 2.64
C SER A 28 7.25 1.75 3.43
N VAL A 29 6.57 2.87 3.64
CA VAL A 29 7.09 3.99 4.41
C VAL A 29 6.14 4.28 5.57
N GLN A 30 6.65 4.22 6.79
CA GLN A 30 5.91 4.62 7.99
C GLN A 30 5.88 6.14 8.11
N ILE A 31 4.69 6.69 8.31
CA ILE A 31 4.48 8.15 8.42
C ILE A 31 3.99 8.52 9.81
N LYS A 32 3.16 7.67 10.40
CA LYS A 32 2.70 7.78 11.79
C LYS A 32 2.86 6.43 12.49
N LYS A 33 2.70 6.40 13.81
CA LYS A 33 2.86 5.19 14.65
C LYS A 33 2.18 3.95 14.05
N ASN A 34 0.96 4.09 13.52
CA ASN A 34 0.20 2.98 12.92
C ASN A 34 -0.10 3.18 11.43
N VAL A 35 0.43 4.22 10.78
CA VAL A 35 0.07 4.55 9.40
C VAL A 35 1.28 4.42 8.49
N SER A 36 1.13 3.64 7.42
CA SER A 36 2.15 3.48 6.38
C SER A 36 1.57 3.62 4.99
N ILE A 37 2.32 4.21 4.06
CA ILE A 37 2.09 3.99 2.63
C ILE A 37 2.70 2.66 2.24
N VAL A 38 1.99 1.92 1.40
CA VAL A 38 2.43 0.65 0.84
C VAL A 38 2.33 0.73 -0.69
N GLU A 39 3.44 0.47 -1.36
CA GLU A 39 3.49 0.28 -2.81
C GLU A 39 3.48 -1.22 -3.12
N MET A 40 2.56 -1.63 -3.98
CA MET A 40 2.42 -3.03 -4.41
C MET A 40 2.51 -3.15 -5.94
N THR A 41 3.10 -4.26 -6.40
CA THR A 41 3.21 -4.60 -7.83
C THR A 41 1.89 -5.09 -8.42
N ARG A 42 0.96 -5.51 -7.56
CA ARG A 42 -0.39 -5.99 -7.91
C ARG A 42 -1.41 -5.47 -6.92
N GLU A 43 -2.68 -5.59 -7.29
CA GLU A 43 -3.77 -5.33 -6.37
C GLU A 43 -3.73 -6.30 -5.18
N ALA A 44 -4.01 -5.78 -3.98
CA ALA A 44 -4.14 -6.58 -2.78
C ALA A 44 -5.40 -7.44 -2.86
N THR A 45 -5.29 -8.69 -2.41
CA THR A 45 -6.47 -9.56 -2.29
C THR A 45 -7.37 -9.11 -1.14
N PRO A 46 -8.68 -9.43 -1.14
CA PRO A 46 -9.57 -9.09 -0.03
C PRO A 46 -9.06 -9.55 1.34
N LYS A 47 -8.41 -10.73 1.41
CA LYS A 47 -7.78 -11.26 2.62
C LYS A 47 -6.63 -10.39 3.11
N GLU A 48 -5.78 -9.92 2.19
CA GLU A 48 -4.66 -9.02 2.50
C GLU A 48 -5.18 -7.65 2.97
N ILE A 49 -6.21 -7.12 2.31
CA ILE A 49 -6.87 -5.87 2.67
C ILE A 49 -7.40 -5.92 4.10
N ASP A 50 -8.15 -6.97 4.45
CA ASP A 50 -8.72 -7.10 5.79
C ASP A 50 -7.65 -7.33 6.87
N ALA A 51 -6.68 -8.23 6.62
CA ALA A 51 -5.65 -8.57 7.58
C ALA A 51 -4.71 -7.39 7.91
N CYS A 52 -4.43 -6.55 6.92
CA CYS A 52 -3.51 -5.41 7.05
C CYS A 52 -4.23 -4.07 7.24
N LYS A 53 -5.57 -4.06 7.17
CA LYS A 53 -6.41 -2.85 7.15
C LYS A 53 -5.91 -1.85 6.12
N LEU A 54 -5.77 -2.34 4.88
CA LEU A 54 -5.34 -1.52 3.74
C LEU A 54 -6.49 -0.70 3.20
N VAL A 55 -6.20 0.54 2.85
CA VAL A 55 -7.11 1.45 2.16
C VAL A 55 -6.53 1.75 0.79
N TYR A 56 -7.30 1.51 -0.26
CA TYR A 56 -6.86 1.73 -1.63
C TYR A 56 -6.82 3.23 -1.97
N CYS A 57 -5.68 3.69 -2.49
CA CYS A 57 -5.46 5.10 -2.85
C CYS A 57 -5.38 5.33 -4.37
N GLY A 58 -5.15 4.27 -5.16
CA GLY A 58 -5.13 4.35 -6.61
C GLY A 58 -4.08 3.43 -7.25
N HIS A 59 -4.03 3.46 -8.57
CA HIS A 59 -3.05 2.73 -9.37
C HIS A 59 -2.41 3.67 -10.39
N GLY A 60 -1.09 3.64 -10.47
CA GLY A 60 -0.34 4.53 -11.33
C GLY A 60 1.03 4.90 -10.75
N SER A 61 1.52 6.06 -11.15
CA SER A 61 2.76 6.63 -10.62
C SER A 61 2.48 7.34 -9.30
N TRP A 62 3.46 7.32 -8.37
CA TRP A 62 3.37 8.08 -7.12
C TRP A 62 2.99 9.55 -7.35
N LYS A 63 3.53 10.16 -8.43
CA LYS A 63 3.30 11.58 -8.76
C LYS A 63 1.90 11.88 -9.30
N ASP A 64 1.05 10.88 -9.52
CA ASP A 64 -0.29 11.12 -10.04
C ASP A 64 -1.13 11.84 -8.97
N LYS A 65 -1.74 12.96 -9.36
CA LYS A 65 -2.47 13.85 -8.46
C LYS A 65 -3.53 13.13 -7.61
N HIS A 66 -4.30 12.24 -8.24
CA HIS A 66 -5.35 11.48 -7.54
C HIS A 66 -4.79 10.53 -6.47
N ILE A 67 -3.58 9.98 -6.64
CA ILE A 67 -2.91 9.14 -5.64
C ILE A 67 -2.48 10.00 -4.45
N GLN A 68 -1.83 11.14 -4.72
CA GLN A 68 -1.41 12.07 -3.66
C GLN A 68 -2.61 12.54 -2.83
N GLU A 69 -3.67 13.02 -3.49
CA GLU A 69 -4.89 13.50 -2.81
C GLU A 69 -5.58 12.41 -1.97
N ASN A 70 -5.57 11.16 -2.44
CA ASN A 70 -6.16 10.05 -1.69
C ASN A 70 -5.30 9.62 -0.50
N VAL A 71 -3.98 9.64 -0.62
CA VAL A 71 -3.06 9.32 0.49
C VAL A 71 -3.11 10.41 1.56
N GLU A 72 -3.11 11.69 1.17
CA GLU A 72 -3.16 12.85 2.08
C GLU A 72 -4.37 12.82 3.03
N LYS A 73 -5.52 12.29 2.59
CA LYS A 73 -6.71 12.12 3.43
C LYS A 73 -6.43 11.31 4.71
N TYR A 74 -5.47 10.40 4.67
CA TYR A 74 -5.10 9.52 5.79
C TYR A 74 -3.81 9.96 6.49
N MET A 75 -3.13 10.99 5.98
CA MET A 75 -1.96 11.60 6.60
C MET A 75 -2.30 12.77 7.54
N LYS A 76 -3.47 13.39 7.39
CA LYS A 76 -3.99 14.37 8.36
C LYS A 76 -4.24 13.70 9.70
#